data_AF-A0A3M1L7F5-F1
#
_entry.id   AF-A0A3M1L7F5-F1
#
_cell.length_a   1.000
_cell.length_b   1.000
_cell.length_c   1.000
_cell.angle_alpha   90.00
_cell.angle_beta   90.00
_cell.angle_gamma   90.00
#
_symmetry.space_group_name_H-M   'P 1'
#
loop_
_entity.id
_entity.type
_entity.pdbx_description
1 polymer ?
#
loop_
_entity_poly.entity_id
_entity_poly.type
_entity_poly.pdbx_seq_one_letter_code
_entity_poly.pdbx_strand_id
1 'polypeptide(L)'
;MPAPPTFQYELIRERFQTLDCLVRPVWNAEIEGLLRQFLVYGRRDAELMLGRGVMYFPIIEHYLSQYNLPQGMKYLPLVESSMRPKAVSHVGATGLWQFMPATARQFGLRVNHYLDERRDPYKSTEAALRYLAYLYEKYESWELALAAYNAGSGTVDRAIRRAGSTDFWKIRSYLPRETRQYVPKLIVATYIGEYHQEHGLQPRYPDFELQFTRTVKVYHYITFLEIAKATGASPTTLYKLNPGYKKGVIPSNPKGNYLILPEAVVESFRAYLRKRNIEYHQGESLPEDLYRKSTYVVLVGDTLEALARMFDCSEEDIMRWNGLKSRELYYRQELIIYHPRKTPLKERA
;
A
#
# COMPACT_ATOMS: atom_id res chain seq x y z
N MET A 1 -20.27 -23.33 5.90
CA MET A 1 -18.87 -22.91 6.07
C MET A 1 -18.18 -23.09 4.72
N PRO A 2 -17.43 -22.11 4.20
CA PRO A 2 -16.64 -22.35 2.99
C PRO A 2 -15.66 -23.49 3.26
N ALA A 3 -15.53 -24.42 2.31
CA ALA A 3 -14.60 -25.54 2.43
C ALA A 3 -13.18 -25.03 2.73
N PRO A 4 -12.38 -25.73 3.56
CA PRO A 4 -10.98 -25.36 3.72
C PRO A 4 -10.32 -25.39 2.35
N PRO A 5 -9.57 -24.34 1.95
CA PRO A 5 -8.93 -24.34 0.65
C PRO A 5 -7.99 -25.54 0.57
N THR A 6 -8.23 -26.40 -0.41
CA THR A 6 -7.28 -27.44 -0.78
C THR A 6 -6.04 -26.74 -1.29
N PHE A 7 -4.94 -26.85 -0.54
CA PHE A 7 -3.63 -26.38 -0.98
C PHE A 7 -3.16 -27.29 -2.13
N GLN A 8 -3.62 -26.99 -3.34
CA GLN A 8 -3.33 -27.76 -4.55
C GLN A 8 -1.93 -27.40 -5.06
N TYR A 9 -0.95 -28.18 -4.65
CA TYR A 9 0.47 -27.94 -4.91
C TYR A 9 0.79 -27.80 -6.40
N GLU A 10 0.18 -28.63 -7.24
CA GLU A 10 0.37 -28.65 -8.68
C GLU A 10 -0.09 -27.32 -9.30
N LEU A 11 -1.31 -26.88 -9.00
CA LEU A 11 -1.86 -25.62 -9.50
C LEU A 11 -1.05 -24.40 -9.03
N ILE A 12 -0.61 -24.41 -7.78
CA ILE A 12 0.23 -23.33 -7.25
C ILE A 12 1.57 -23.30 -8.00
N ARG A 13 2.20 -24.46 -8.26
CA ARG A 13 3.44 -24.55 -9.04
C ARG A 13 3.28 -24.00 -10.45
N GLU A 14 2.18 -24.32 -11.12
CA GLU A 14 1.87 -23.78 -12.46
C GLU A 14 1.77 -22.24 -12.43
N ARG A 15 1.03 -21.68 -11.47
CA ARG A 15 0.91 -20.23 -11.29
C ARG A 15 2.26 -19.55 -11.01
N PHE A 16 3.17 -20.21 -10.29
CA PHE A 16 4.51 -19.68 -10.05
C PHE A 16 5.36 -19.54 -11.33
N GLN A 17 5.07 -20.33 -12.37
CA GLN A 17 5.79 -20.23 -13.65
C GLN A 17 5.43 -18.96 -14.43
N THR A 18 4.22 -18.43 -14.22
CA THR A 18 3.68 -17.25 -14.92
C THR A 18 3.54 -16.03 -14.02
N LEU A 19 3.89 -16.13 -12.73
CA LEU A 19 3.79 -15.04 -11.76
C LEU A 19 4.70 -13.87 -12.16
N ASP A 20 4.09 -12.72 -12.45
CA ASP A 20 4.82 -11.47 -12.67
C ASP A 20 5.35 -10.93 -11.34
N CYS A 21 6.60 -11.27 -11.03
CA CYS A 21 7.28 -10.89 -9.81
C CYS A 21 8.53 -10.07 -10.13
N LEU A 22 8.88 -9.16 -9.22
CA LEU A 22 10.09 -8.33 -9.31
C LEU A 22 11.38 -9.16 -9.45
N VAL A 23 11.37 -10.37 -8.90
CA VAL A 23 12.47 -11.34 -8.90
C VAL A 23 11.98 -12.64 -9.49
N ARG A 24 12.88 -13.46 -10.06
CA ARG A 24 12.49 -14.75 -10.63
C ARG A 24 11.84 -15.64 -9.56
N PRO A 25 10.57 -16.04 -9.71
CA PRO A 25 9.93 -16.95 -8.77
C PRO A 25 10.69 -18.28 -8.72
N VAL A 26 10.90 -18.80 -7.51
CA VAL A 26 11.45 -20.14 -7.29
C VAL A 26 10.46 -20.97 -6.50
N TRP A 27 10.44 -22.27 -6.76
CA TRP A 27 9.64 -23.22 -6.00
C TRP A 27 10.52 -24.13 -5.16
N ASN A 28 10.32 -24.14 -3.84
CA ASN A 28 11.03 -25.01 -2.90
C ASN A 28 10.25 -25.14 -1.57
N ALA A 29 10.73 -26.00 -0.67
CA ALA A 29 10.08 -26.25 0.62
C ALA A 29 9.95 -25.00 1.52
N GLU A 30 10.83 -24.01 1.38
CA GLU A 30 10.74 -22.74 2.11
C GLU A 30 9.58 -21.88 1.62
N ILE A 31 9.40 -21.78 0.30
CA ILE A 31 8.26 -21.09 -0.32
C ILE A 31 6.95 -21.79 0.05
N GLU A 32 6.90 -23.12 0.02
CA GLU A 32 5.74 -23.91 0.45
C GLU A 32 5.37 -23.63 1.92
N GLY A 33 6.37 -23.59 2.81
CA GLY A 33 6.17 -23.28 4.22
C GLY A 33 5.63 -21.86 4.44
N LEU A 34 6.19 -20.88 3.74
CA LEU A 34 5.72 -19.49 3.80
C LEU A 34 4.29 -19.35 3.25
N LEU A 35 3.96 -19.99 2.12
CA LEU A 35 2.60 -19.99 1.59
C LEU A 35 1.60 -20.57 2.58
N ARG A 36 1.92 -21.69 3.24
CA ARG A 36 1.07 -22.27 4.30
C ARG A 36 0.87 -21.31 5.47
N GLN A 37 1.92 -20.58 5.86
CA GLN A 37 1.83 -19.58 6.92
C GLN A 37 0.77 -18.52 6.62
N PHE A 38 0.67 -18.02 5.39
CA PHE A 38 -0.31 -16.98 5.04
C PHE A 38 -1.68 -17.55 4.64
N LEU A 39 -1.71 -18.63 3.85
CA LEU A 39 -2.94 -19.16 3.24
C LEU A 39 -3.73 -20.09 4.18
N VAL A 40 -3.07 -20.72 5.15
CA VAL A 40 -3.70 -21.70 6.05
C VAL A 40 -3.75 -21.16 7.48
N TYR A 41 -2.58 -20.88 8.08
CA TYR A 41 -2.50 -20.56 9.51
C TYR A 41 -2.80 -19.09 9.82
N GLY A 42 -2.36 -18.18 8.95
CA GLY A 42 -2.39 -16.72 9.12
C GLY A 42 -3.46 -16.01 8.30
N ARG A 43 -4.56 -16.69 7.91
CA ARG A 43 -5.57 -16.15 6.99
C ARG A 43 -6.10 -14.78 7.41
N ARG A 44 -6.48 -14.61 8.68
CA ARG A 44 -7.00 -13.33 9.20
C ARG A 44 -6.00 -12.19 9.02
N ASP A 45 -4.72 -12.44 9.28
CA ASP A 45 -3.69 -11.42 9.14
C ASP A 45 -3.42 -11.10 7.67
N ALA A 46 -3.44 -12.12 6.80
CA ALA A 46 -3.36 -11.94 5.35
C ALA A 46 -4.52 -11.10 4.81
N GLU A 47 -5.76 -11.38 5.22
CA GLU A 47 -6.96 -10.62 4.85
C GLU A 47 -6.89 -9.16 5.29
N LEU A 48 -6.43 -8.90 6.52
CA LEU A 48 -6.22 -7.55 7.02
C LEU A 48 -5.10 -6.82 6.27
N MET A 49 -4.02 -7.53 5.96
CA MET A 49 -2.88 -7.01 5.20
C MET A 49 -3.29 -6.62 3.78
N LEU A 50 -4.01 -7.49 3.08
CA LEU A 50 -4.57 -7.25 1.75
C LEU A 50 -5.58 -6.10 1.77
N GLY A 51 -6.47 -6.07 2.76
CA GLY A 51 -7.47 -5.01 2.89
C GLY A 51 -6.85 -3.63 3.06
N ARG A 52 -5.74 -3.50 3.81
CA ARG A 52 -4.99 -2.23 3.88
C ARG A 52 -4.30 -1.85 2.56
N GLY A 53 -4.06 -2.82 1.68
CA GLY A 53 -3.51 -2.64 0.34
C GLY A 53 -4.23 -1.54 -0.44
N VAL A 54 -5.56 -1.53 -0.40
CA VAL A 54 -6.42 -0.60 -1.17
C VAL A 54 -6.09 0.88 -0.90
N MET A 55 -5.66 1.22 0.32
CA MET A 55 -5.37 2.62 0.69
C MET A 55 -4.03 3.11 0.12
N TYR A 56 -3.08 2.21 -0.13
CA TYR A 56 -1.70 2.61 -0.42
C TYR A 56 -1.18 2.10 -1.77
N PHE A 57 -1.70 1.00 -2.33
CA PHE A 57 -1.31 0.55 -3.66
C PHE A 57 -1.44 1.64 -4.73
N PRO A 58 -2.52 2.45 -4.77
CA PRO A 58 -2.62 3.52 -5.78
C PRO A 58 -1.51 4.58 -5.63
N ILE A 59 -1.09 4.88 -4.39
CA ILE A 59 0.03 5.79 -4.11
C ILE A 59 1.34 5.18 -4.62
N ILE A 60 1.54 3.88 -4.35
CA ILE A 60 2.77 3.17 -4.71
C ILE A 60 2.87 3.01 -6.23
N GLU A 61 1.81 2.55 -6.90
CA GLU A 61 1.75 2.37 -8.36
C GLU A 61 1.95 3.69 -9.11
N HIS A 62 1.43 4.80 -8.57
CA HIS A 62 1.70 6.14 -9.10
C HIS A 62 3.21 6.41 -9.15
N TYR A 63 3.91 6.32 -8.00
CA TYR A 63 5.34 6.59 -7.96
C TYR A 63 6.17 5.56 -8.73
N LEU A 64 5.78 4.27 -8.73
CA LEU A 64 6.42 3.27 -9.57
C LEU A 64 6.37 3.66 -11.05
N SER A 65 5.22 4.17 -11.51
CA SER A 65 5.05 4.66 -12.88
C SER A 65 5.87 5.92 -13.15
N GLN A 66 5.89 6.89 -12.22
CA GLN A 66 6.68 8.12 -12.35
C GLN A 66 8.19 7.83 -12.47
N TYR A 67 8.68 6.85 -11.72
CA TYR A 67 10.10 6.45 -11.72
C TYR A 67 10.42 5.30 -12.70
N ASN A 68 9.45 4.87 -13.51
CA ASN A 68 9.59 3.74 -14.45
C ASN A 68 10.15 2.47 -13.78
N LEU A 69 9.66 2.16 -12.58
CA LEU A 69 10.04 1.00 -11.78
C LEU A 69 9.05 -0.17 -11.96
N PRO A 70 9.46 -1.42 -11.70
CA PRO A 70 8.58 -2.58 -11.88
C PRO A 70 7.38 -2.57 -10.92
N GLN A 71 6.20 -2.86 -11.45
CA GLN A 71 4.93 -2.78 -10.69
C GLN A 71 4.86 -3.79 -9.54
N GLY A 72 5.48 -4.97 -9.67
CA GLY A 72 5.53 -5.99 -8.61
C GLY A 72 6.19 -5.50 -7.30
N MET A 73 6.91 -4.37 -7.33
CA MET A 73 7.50 -3.76 -6.14
C MET A 73 6.45 -3.23 -5.15
N LYS A 74 5.19 -3.04 -5.57
CA LYS A 74 4.08 -2.63 -4.69
C LYS A 74 3.81 -3.58 -3.52
N TYR A 75 4.28 -4.83 -3.61
CA TYR A 75 4.11 -5.84 -2.57
C TYR A 75 5.16 -5.78 -1.45
N LEU A 76 6.24 -5.01 -1.59
CA LEU A 76 7.27 -4.87 -0.55
C LEU A 76 6.69 -4.40 0.81
N PRO A 77 5.84 -3.37 0.86
CA PRO A 77 5.25 -2.92 2.14
C PRO A 77 4.38 -3.96 2.85
N LEU A 78 3.90 -5.01 2.15
CA LEU A 78 3.25 -6.16 2.80
C LEU A 78 4.24 -6.93 3.66
N VAL A 79 5.44 -7.17 3.13
CA VAL A 79 6.55 -7.87 3.82
C VAL A 79 7.10 -7.00 4.95
N GLU A 80 7.27 -5.71 4.73
CA GLU A 80 7.91 -4.80 5.67
C GLU A 80 7.03 -4.48 6.88
N SER A 81 5.75 -4.19 6.67
CA SER A 81 4.90 -3.64 7.73
C SER A 81 3.48 -4.20 7.77
N SER A 82 3.15 -5.13 6.88
CA SER A 82 1.77 -5.55 6.61
C SER A 82 0.85 -4.35 6.30
N MET A 83 1.39 -3.38 5.55
CA MET A 83 0.71 -2.13 5.19
C MET A 83 0.31 -1.27 6.40
N ARG A 84 1.17 -1.21 7.43
CA ARG A 84 0.93 -0.41 8.63
C ARG A 84 1.84 0.82 8.65
N PRO A 85 1.31 2.04 8.42
CA PRO A 85 2.14 3.25 8.34
C PRO A 85 2.69 3.69 9.71
N LYS A 86 2.21 3.10 10.81
CA LYS A 86 2.72 3.33 12.18
C LYS A 86 3.60 2.19 12.70
N ALA A 87 3.90 1.17 11.89
CA ALA A 87 4.77 0.07 12.31
C ALA A 87 6.14 0.60 12.74
N VAL A 88 6.68 0.06 13.83
CA VAL A 88 8.02 0.37 14.34
C VAL A 88 8.69 -0.95 14.70
N SER A 89 9.85 -1.24 14.12
CA SER A 89 10.64 -2.42 14.49
C SER A 89 11.39 -2.21 15.81
N HIS A 90 11.88 -3.31 16.38
CA HIS A 90 12.71 -3.29 17.59
C HIS A 90 14.02 -2.49 17.43
N VAL A 91 14.52 -2.32 16.19
CA VAL A 91 15.70 -1.48 15.89
C VAL A 91 15.34 -0.07 15.40
N GLY A 92 14.06 0.30 15.38
CA GLY A 92 13.61 1.65 15.06
C GLY A 92 13.32 1.94 13.57
N ALA A 93 13.29 0.90 12.73
CA ALA A 93 12.72 0.98 11.39
C ALA A 93 11.24 1.39 11.49
N THR A 94 10.73 2.26 10.63
CA THR A 94 9.38 2.84 10.81
C THR A 94 8.62 3.01 9.51
N GLY A 95 7.30 2.84 9.59
CA GLY A 95 6.37 3.14 8.49
C GLY A 95 6.10 1.97 7.55
N LEU A 96 5.40 2.28 6.45
CA LEU A 96 5.03 1.29 5.43
C LEU A 96 6.25 0.53 4.90
N TRP A 97 7.33 1.28 4.70
CA TRP A 97 8.58 0.86 4.07
C TRP A 97 9.68 0.49 5.08
N GLN A 98 9.38 0.51 6.39
CA GLN A 98 10.34 0.24 7.47
C GLN A 98 11.67 0.98 7.31
N PHE A 99 11.60 2.30 7.10
CA PHE A 99 12.80 3.10 6.94
C PHE A 99 13.56 3.29 8.26
N MET A 100 14.87 3.08 8.22
CA MET A 100 15.76 3.52 9.29
C MET A 100 15.85 5.05 9.32
N PRO A 101 15.97 5.69 10.52
CA PRO A 101 15.98 7.15 10.62
C PRO A 101 17.08 7.83 9.80
N ALA A 102 18.28 7.24 9.76
CA ALA A 102 19.41 7.80 9.02
C ALA A 102 19.16 7.76 7.50
N THR A 103 18.76 6.60 6.98
CA THR A 103 18.41 6.43 5.57
C THR A 103 17.25 7.34 5.17
N ALA A 104 16.20 7.44 6.00
CA ALA A 104 15.08 8.34 5.76
C ALA A 104 15.54 9.80 5.53
N ARG A 105 16.44 10.30 6.39
CA ARG A 105 16.99 11.65 6.25
C ARG A 105 17.85 11.82 5.00
N GLN A 106 18.63 10.81 4.64
CA GLN A 106 19.42 10.81 3.40
C GLN A 106 18.52 10.96 2.16
N PHE A 107 17.32 10.38 2.20
CA PHE A 107 16.30 10.49 1.14
C PHE A 107 15.29 11.63 1.38
N GLY A 108 15.65 12.63 2.19
CA GLY A 108 14.91 13.88 2.33
C GLY A 108 13.72 13.86 3.30
N LEU A 109 13.50 12.76 4.03
CA LEU A 109 12.42 12.67 5.02
C LEU A 109 12.81 13.36 6.33
N ARG A 110 11.86 14.13 6.87
CA ARG A 110 11.97 14.74 8.20
C ARG A 110 11.58 13.73 9.27
N VAL A 111 12.49 13.54 10.23
CA VAL A 111 12.29 12.67 11.40
C VAL A 111 12.68 13.46 12.64
N ASN A 112 11.68 13.99 13.37
CA ASN A 112 11.87 14.79 14.57
C ASN A 112 10.78 14.50 15.62
N HIS A 113 10.72 15.24 16.72
CA HIS A 113 9.77 14.99 17.82
C HIS A 113 8.29 15.09 17.43
N TYR A 114 7.94 16.00 16.52
CA TYR A 114 6.55 16.31 16.14
C TYR A 114 6.12 15.62 14.85
N LEU A 115 7.07 15.38 13.95
CA LEU A 115 6.85 14.87 12.61
C LEU A 115 7.77 13.69 12.32
N ASP A 116 7.21 12.60 11.81
CA ASP A 116 7.96 11.44 11.32
C ASP A 116 7.45 11.05 9.93
N GLU A 117 8.06 11.62 8.89
CA GLU A 117 7.64 11.44 7.49
C GLU A 117 7.90 10.02 6.97
N ARG A 118 8.58 9.16 7.73
CA ARG A 118 8.63 7.71 7.44
C ARG A 118 7.24 7.08 7.55
N ARG A 119 6.34 7.68 8.33
CA ARG A 119 4.95 7.24 8.48
C ARG A 119 4.04 7.80 7.40
N ASP A 120 4.44 8.87 6.73
CA ASP A 120 3.67 9.52 5.66
C ASP A 120 3.65 8.61 4.42
N PRO A 121 2.48 8.10 3.98
CA PRO A 121 2.42 7.14 2.87
C PRO A 121 2.97 7.66 1.55
N TYR A 122 2.90 8.96 1.29
CA TYR A 122 3.33 9.55 0.03
C TYR A 122 4.84 9.75 0.04
N LYS A 123 5.32 10.49 1.05
CA LYS A 123 6.74 10.83 1.17
C LYS A 123 7.60 9.60 1.38
N SER A 124 7.17 8.68 2.25
CA SER A 124 7.92 7.45 2.50
C SER A 124 7.97 6.54 1.27
N THR A 125 6.92 6.51 0.46
CA THR A 125 6.89 5.74 -0.79
C THR A 125 7.85 6.29 -1.82
N GLU A 126 7.79 7.60 -2.09
CA GLU A 126 8.73 8.24 -3.01
C GLU A 126 10.19 8.02 -2.58
N ALA A 127 10.49 8.22 -1.30
CA ALA A 127 11.83 8.00 -0.76
C ALA A 127 12.27 6.53 -0.88
N ALA A 128 11.38 5.57 -0.61
CA ALA A 128 11.67 4.13 -0.69
C ALA A 128 12.01 3.70 -2.11
N LEU A 129 11.21 4.15 -3.07
CA LEU A 129 11.38 3.81 -4.47
C LEU A 129 12.66 4.43 -5.05
N ARG A 130 12.98 5.68 -4.67
CA ARG A 130 14.28 6.29 -5.01
C ARG A 130 15.46 5.55 -4.39
N TYR A 131 15.32 5.05 -3.16
CA TYR A 131 16.37 4.25 -2.52
C TYR A 131 16.55 2.90 -3.22
N LEU A 132 15.46 2.22 -3.57
CA LEU A 132 15.49 0.95 -4.31
C LEU A 132 16.08 1.13 -5.71
N ALA A 133 15.76 2.22 -6.41
CA ALA A 133 16.37 2.57 -7.69
C ALA A 133 17.90 2.74 -7.55
N TYR A 134 18.35 3.50 -6.55
CA TYR A 134 19.78 3.66 -6.25
C TYR A 134 20.47 2.33 -5.95
N LEU A 135 19.82 1.42 -5.22
CA LEU A 135 20.36 0.09 -4.95
C LEU A 135 20.44 -0.76 -6.21
N TYR A 136 19.45 -0.65 -7.10
CA TYR A 136 19.48 -1.35 -8.38
C TYR A 136 20.59 -0.82 -9.29
N GLU A 137 20.79 0.49 -9.37
CA GLU A 137 21.92 1.09 -10.11
C GLU A 137 23.27 0.56 -9.60
N LYS A 138 23.39 0.30 -8.29
CA LYS A 138 24.62 -0.24 -7.71
C LYS A 138 24.84 -1.72 -8.03
N TYR A 139 23.80 -2.54 -7.98
CA TYR A 139 23.91 -4.00 -7.99
C TYR A 139 23.49 -4.65 -9.31
N GLU A 140 22.75 -3.94 -10.15
CA GLU A 140 22.15 -4.42 -11.41
C GLU A 140 21.32 -5.71 -11.24
N SER A 141 20.86 -5.99 -10.02
CA SER A 141 20.07 -7.15 -9.65
C SER A 141 19.06 -6.74 -8.59
N TRP A 142 17.78 -7.02 -8.83
CA TRP A 142 16.73 -6.77 -7.86
C TRP A 142 16.89 -7.63 -6.60
N GLU A 143 17.34 -8.87 -6.74
CA GLU A 143 17.60 -9.75 -5.59
C GLU A 143 18.67 -9.17 -4.65
N LEU A 144 19.78 -8.65 -5.21
CA LEU A 144 20.82 -7.99 -4.43
C LEU A 144 20.37 -6.63 -3.88
N ALA A 145 19.63 -5.85 -4.66
CA ALA A 145 19.06 -4.58 -4.21
C ALA A 145 18.11 -4.78 -3.02
N LEU A 146 17.22 -5.78 -3.08
CA LEU A 146 16.32 -6.15 -1.98
C LEU A 146 17.09 -6.63 -0.75
N ALA A 147 18.14 -7.44 -0.94
CA ALA A 147 19.01 -7.86 0.15
C ALA A 147 19.71 -6.66 0.82
N ALA A 148 20.16 -5.68 0.03
CA ALA A 148 20.81 -4.47 0.52
C ALA A 148 19.82 -3.50 1.16
N TYR A 149 18.58 -3.46 0.70
CA TYR A 149 17.50 -2.70 1.32
C TYR A 149 17.26 -3.19 2.76
N ASN A 150 17.19 -4.51 2.95
CA ASN A 150 16.98 -5.12 4.26
C ASN A 150 18.21 -5.09 5.18
N ALA A 151 19.41 -5.43 4.66
CA ALA A 151 20.61 -5.65 5.49
C ALA A 151 21.63 -4.49 5.46
N GLY A 152 21.42 -3.51 4.58
CA GLY A 152 22.39 -2.50 4.22
C GLY A 152 23.39 -2.98 3.17
N SER A 153 23.79 -2.08 2.28
CA SER A 153 24.71 -2.33 1.16
C SER A 153 26.06 -2.90 1.59
N GLY A 154 26.66 -2.37 2.67
CA GLY A 154 27.93 -2.88 3.19
C GLY A 154 27.87 -4.35 3.65
N THR A 155 26.71 -4.83 4.11
CA THR A 155 26.51 -6.24 4.46
C THR A 155 26.50 -7.12 3.21
N VAL A 156 25.81 -6.68 2.16
CA VAL A 156 25.77 -7.36 0.87
C VAL A 156 27.15 -7.36 0.21
N ASP A 157 27.88 -6.25 0.23
CA ASP A 157 29.24 -6.15 -0.35
C ASP A 157 30.22 -7.11 0.33
N ARG A 158 30.09 -7.32 1.65
CA ARG A 158 30.88 -8.34 2.37
C ARG A 158 30.48 -9.76 1.97
N ALA A 159 29.20 -10.03 1.77
CA ALA A 159 28.71 -11.34 1.35
C ALA A 159 29.17 -11.67 -0.08
N ILE A 160 29.10 -10.71 -1.01
CA ILE A 160 29.61 -10.84 -2.39
C ILE A 160 31.09 -11.21 -2.38
N ARG A 161 31.92 -10.48 -1.61
CA ARG A 161 33.36 -10.77 -1.50
C ARG A 161 33.66 -12.15 -0.95
N ARG A 162 32.90 -12.62 0.05
CA ARG A 162 33.08 -13.96 0.63
C ARG A 162 32.65 -15.09 -0.31
N ALA A 163 31.60 -14.86 -1.09
CA ALA A 163 31.09 -15.85 -2.03
C ALA A 163 31.84 -15.88 -3.37
N GLY A 164 32.56 -14.80 -3.72
CA GLY A 164 33.16 -14.64 -5.04
C GLY A 164 32.12 -14.56 -6.17
N SER A 165 30.91 -14.06 -5.88
CA SER A 165 29.78 -14.07 -6.80
C SER A 165 28.80 -12.93 -6.50
N THR A 166 28.11 -12.44 -7.54
CA THR A 166 27.00 -11.49 -7.44
C THR A 166 25.62 -12.16 -7.57
N ASP A 167 25.56 -13.46 -7.87
CA ASP A 167 24.32 -14.23 -7.81
C ASP A 167 23.80 -14.31 -6.36
N PHE A 168 22.60 -13.76 -6.12
CA PHE A 168 21.93 -13.79 -4.82
C PHE A 168 21.92 -15.18 -4.19
N TRP A 169 21.63 -16.21 -4.97
CA TRP A 169 21.48 -17.57 -4.47
C TRP A 169 22.80 -18.16 -3.97
N LYS A 170 23.92 -17.74 -4.57
CA LYS A 170 25.27 -18.12 -4.12
C LYS A 170 25.74 -17.32 -2.91
N ILE A 171 25.36 -16.04 -2.79
CA ILE A 171 25.74 -15.21 -1.64
C ILE A 171 24.86 -15.47 -0.41
N ARG A 172 23.68 -16.06 -0.58
CA ARG A 172 22.61 -16.17 0.43
C ARG A 172 23.12 -16.73 1.77
N SER A 173 23.97 -17.75 1.74
CA SER A 173 24.53 -18.37 2.96
C SER A 173 25.40 -17.42 3.80
N TYR A 174 25.90 -16.33 3.23
CA TYR A 174 26.74 -15.32 3.90
C TYR A 174 25.95 -14.11 4.42
N LEU A 175 24.65 -14.02 4.12
CA LEU A 175 23.77 -12.94 4.59
C LEU A 175 23.16 -13.24 5.98
N PRO A 176 22.66 -12.24 6.72
CA PRO A 176 21.86 -12.47 7.92
C PRO A 176 20.61 -13.32 7.65
N ARG A 177 20.19 -14.13 8.61
CA ARG A 177 19.05 -15.07 8.45
C ARG A 177 17.78 -14.37 7.93
N GLU A 178 17.47 -13.19 8.47
CA GLU A 178 16.31 -12.40 8.03
C GLU A 178 16.40 -12.04 6.55
N THR A 179 17.55 -11.54 6.11
CA THR A 179 17.82 -11.15 4.72
C THR A 179 17.76 -12.33 3.75
N ARG A 180 18.21 -13.51 4.18
CA ARG A 180 18.08 -14.76 3.39
C ARG A 180 16.64 -15.07 3.02
N GLN A 181 15.70 -14.68 3.88
CA GLN A 181 14.28 -14.96 3.72
C GLN A 181 13.54 -13.81 3.02
N TYR A 182 14.20 -12.67 2.81
CA TYR A 182 13.55 -11.47 2.31
C TYR A 182 13.03 -11.64 0.87
N VAL A 183 13.86 -12.17 -0.04
CA VAL A 183 13.47 -12.49 -1.42
C VAL A 183 12.35 -13.54 -1.47
N PRO A 184 12.44 -14.70 -0.77
CA PRO A 184 11.33 -15.65 -0.67
C PRO A 184 10.01 -15.04 -0.14
N LYS A 185 10.07 -14.20 0.90
CA LYS A 185 8.89 -13.53 1.45
C LYS A 185 8.23 -12.60 0.44
N LEU A 186 9.02 -11.90 -0.38
CA LEU A 186 8.47 -11.06 -1.45
C LEU A 186 7.75 -11.89 -2.51
N ILE A 187 8.34 -12.99 -2.98
CA ILE A 187 7.70 -13.88 -3.96
C ILE A 187 6.34 -14.36 -3.43
N VAL A 188 6.28 -14.76 -2.16
CA VAL A 188 5.04 -15.19 -1.51
C VAL A 188 4.06 -14.05 -1.33
N ALA A 189 4.51 -12.85 -0.96
CA ALA A 189 3.65 -11.67 -0.86
C ALA A 189 3.05 -11.27 -2.23
N THR A 190 3.83 -11.34 -3.31
CA THR A 190 3.35 -11.16 -4.68
C THR A 190 2.30 -12.21 -5.03
N TYR A 191 2.59 -13.49 -4.78
CA TYR A 191 1.64 -14.57 -5.04
C TYR A 191 0.32 -14.39 -4.30
N ILE A 192 0.37 -14.04 -3.01
CA ILE A 192 -0.83 -13.76 -2.21
C ILE A 192 -1.55 -12.55 -2.77
N GLY A 193 -0.82 -11.48 -3.12
CA GLY A 193 -1.41 -10.29 -3.73
C GLY A 193 -2.22 -10.59 -4.98
N GLU A 194 -1.65 -11.39 -5.88
CA GLU A 194 -2.25 -11.72 -7.19
C GLU A 194 -3.34 -12.81 -7.09
N TYR A 195 -3.16 -13.83 -6.25
CA TYR A 195 -4.02 -15.03 -6.23
C TYR A 195 -4.84 -15.22 -4.94
N HIS A 196 -5.00 -14.18 -4.11
CA HIS A 196 -5.71 -14.32 -2.83
C HIS A 196 -7.16 -14.82 -2.99
N GLN A 197 -7.85 -14.41 -4.06
CA GLN A 197 -9.26 -14.76 -4.31
C GLN A 197 -9.42 -16.26 -4.57
N GLU A 198 -8.52 -16.85 -5.34
CA GLU A 198 -8.51 -18.29 -5.66
C GLU A 198 -8.19 -19.16 -4.44
N HIS A 199 -7.61 -18.57 -3.39
CA HIS A 199 -7.41 -19.20 -2.08
C HIS A 199 -8.51 -18.87 -1.07
N GLY A 200 -9.59 -18.23 -1.53
CA GLY A 200 -10.76 -17.84 -0.74
C GLY A 200 -10.44 -16.83 0.36
N LEU A 201 -9.32 -16.12 0.28
CA LEU A 201 -9.03 -15.02 1.20
C LEU A 201 -9.91 -13.84 0.85
N GLN A 202 -10.56 -13.25 1.86
CA GLN A 202 -11.45 -12.12 1.70
C GLN A 202 -10.81 -10.88 2.34
N PRO A 203 -10.24 -9.95 1.56
CA PRO A 203 -9.62 -8.75 2.10
C PRO A 203 -10.58 -8.00 3.04
N ARG A 204 -10.09 -7.65 4.23
CA ARG A 204 -10.87 -6.88 5.22
C ARG A 204 -10.60 -5.41 5.04
N TYR A 205 -11.43 -4.77 4.23
CA TYR A 205 -11.23 -3.38 3.86
C TYR A 205 -11.39 -2.42 5.06
N PRO A 206 -10.57 -1.36 5.14
CA PRO A 206 -10.74 -0.26 6.10
C PRO A 206 -12.08 0.46 5.92
N ASP A 207 -12.49 1.22 6.93
CA ASP A 207 -13.67 2.10 6.82
C ASP A 207 -13.54 3.02 5.60
N PHE A 208 -14.65 3.27 4.89
CA PHE A 208 -14.71 4.10 3.68
C PHE A 208 -14.05 5.49 3.84
N GLU A 209 -14.20 6.12 5.02
CA GLU A 209 -13.56 7.42 5.32
C GLU A 209 -12.03 7.38 5.23
N LEU A 210 -11.44 6.20 5.32
CA LEU A 210 -10.00 5.98 5.19
C LEU A 210 -9.56 5.70 3.74
N GLN A 211 -10.52 5.34 2.87
CA GLN A 211 -10.27 5.02 1.47
C GLN A 211 -10.51 6.23 0.58
N PHE A 212 -11.63 6.94 0.79
CA PHE A 212 -12.04 8.09 -0.01
C PHE A 212 -11.56 9.37 0.66
N THR A 213 -10.40 9.84 0.22
CA THR A 213 -9.70 10.95 0.86
C THR A 213 -9.26 12.00 -0.14
N ARG A 214 -9.15 13.25 0.33
CA ARG A 214 -8.44 14.32 -0.38
C ARG A 214 -7.28 14.84 0.43
N THR A 215 -6.33 15.37 -0.30
CA THR A 215 -5.19 16.08 0.26
C THR A 215 -5.45 17.59 0.19
N VAL A 216 -5.31 18.26 1.33
CA VAL A 216 -5.32 19.72 1.43
C VAL A 216 -3.95 20.18 1.88
N LYS A 217 -3.39 21.20 1.22
CA LYS A 217 -2.11 21.79 1.59
C LYS A 217 -2.34 23.00 2.49
N VAL A 218 -1.86 22.93 3.73
CA VAL A 218 -2.03 23.97 4.76
C VAL A 218 -0.67 24.52 5.22
N TYR A 219 -0.62 25.80 5.54
CA TYR A 219 0.64 26.51 5.82
C TYR A 219 0.80 26.90 7.28
N HIS A 220 -0.31 26.96 8.01
CA HIS A 220 -0.38 27.44 9.38
C HIS A 220 -0.51 26.30 10.37
N TYR A 221 -0.12 26.59 11.61
CA TYR A 221 -0.35 25.71 12.75
C TYR A 221 -1.85 25.40 12.89
N ILE A 222 -2.19 24.12 12.95
CA ILE A 222 -3.56 23.66 13.23
C ILE A 222 -3.53 22.29 13.90
N THR A 223 -4.41 22.08 14.87
CA THR A 223 -4.53 20.79 15.57
C THR A 223 -5.62 19.90 14.96
N PHE A 224 -5.46 18.58 15.09
CA PHE A 224 -6.52 17.63 14.71
C PHE A 224 -7.80 17.85 15.52
N LEU A 225 -7.69 18.36 16.75
CA LEU A 225 -8.87 18.67 17.56
C LEU A 225 -9.65 19.87 16.98
N GLU A 226 -8.95 20.90 16.50
CA GLU A 226 -9.60 22.01 15.80
C GLU A 226 -10.26 21.57 14.51
N ILE A 227 -9.58 20.71 13.72
CA ILE A 227 -10.15 20.14 12.50
C ILE A 227 -11.40 19.32 12.83
N ALA A 228 -11.33 18.42 13.81
CA ALA A 228 -12.45 17.60 14.24
C ALA A 228 -13.65 18.44 14.70
N LYS A 229 -13.40 19.49 15.50
CA LYS A 229 -14.46 20.42 15.94
C LYS A 229 -15.08 21.19 14.78
N ALA A 230 -14.28 21.56 13.78
CA ALA A 230 -14.74 22.34 12.63
C ALA A 230 -15.53 21.51 11.62
N THR A 231 -15.23 20.21 11.50
CA THR A 231 -15.74 19.39 10.40
C THR A 231 -16.61 18.22 10.82
N GLY A 232 -16.62 17.86 12.11
CA GLY A 232 -17.26 16.66 12.62
C GLY A 232 -16.47 15.37 12.39
N ALA A 233 -15.29 15.44 11.76
CA ALA A 233 -14.44 14.27 11.55
C ALA A 233 -13.96 13.70 12.90
N SER A 234 -13.93 12.37 13.02
CA SER A 234 -13.35 11.73 14.20
C SER A 234 -11.86 12.04 14.33
N PRO A 235 -11.36 12.45 15.52
CA PRO A 235 -9.93 12.56 15.77
C PRO A 235 -9.16 11.27 15.43
N THR A 236 -9.76 10.10 15.66
CA THR A 236 -9.12 8.82 15.37
C THR A 236 -8.91 8.61 13.87
N THR A 237 -9.87 9.03 13.02
CA THR A 237 -9.76 9.03 11.56
C THR A 237 -8.62 9.94 11.12
N LEU A 238 -8.52 11.16 11.67
CA LEU A 238 -7.43 12.09 11.35
C LEU A 238 -6.05 11.50 11.69
N TYR A 239 -5.91 10.85 12.85
CA TYR A 239 -4.68 10.15 13.24
C TYR A 239 -4.35 8.92 12.39
N LYS A 240 -5.34 8.23 11.83
CA LYS A 240 -5.12 7.09 10.92
C LYS A 240 -4.65 7.58 9.56
N LEU A 241 -5.27 8.62 9.02
CA LEU A 241 -4.95 9.21 7.71
C LEU A 241 -3.64 9.98 7.70
N ASN A 242 -3.27 10.58 8.84
CA ASN A 242 -2.08 11.43 8.93
C ASN A 242 -1.08 10.94 9.99
N PRO A 243 -0.57 9.72 9.84
CA PRO A 243 0.24 9.05 10.87
C PRO A 243 1.62 9.71 11.11
N GLY A 244 2.07 10.58 10.20
CA GLY A 244 3.31 11.35 10.33
C GLY A 244 3.26 12.45 11.40
N TYR A 245 2.10 13.07 11.65
CA TYR A 245 1.93 14.10 12.69
C TYR A 245 1.73 13.44 14.06
N LYS A 246 2.83 13.17 14.76
CA LYS A 246 2.85 12.32 15.97
C LYS A 246 2.04 12.86 17.14
N LYS A 247 1.84 14.18 17.20
CA LYS A 247 1.12 14.86 18.28
C LYS A 247 -0.27 15.37 17.87
N GLY A 248 -0.74 15.01 16.66
CA GLY A 248 -2.01 15.52 16.13
C GLY A 248 -1.98 17.02 15.87
N VAL A 249 -0.81 17.53 15.49
CA VAL A 249 -0.53 18.93 15.23
C VAL A 249 0.17 19.04 13.88
N ILE A 250 -0.38 19.87 13.02
CA ILE A 250 0.29 20.29 11.79
C ILE A 250 1.04 21.59 12.12
N PRO A 251 2.38 21.62 12.00
CA PRO A 251 3.16 22.82 12.32
C PRO A 251 3.00 23.89 11.24
N SER A 252 3.35 25.14 11.54
CA SER A 252 3.50 26.17 10.50
C SER A 252 4.66 25.81 9.57
N ASN A 253 4.48 25.92 8.26
CA ASN A 253 5.51 25.65 7.27
C ASN A 253 5.29 26.53 6.02
N PRO A 254 6.22 27.42 5.66
CA PRO A 254 6.13 28.23 4.45
C PRO A 254 6.02 27.41 3.16
N LYS A 255 6.56 26.17 3.16
CA LYS A 255 6.42 25.25 2.01
C LYS A 255 5.10 24.47 2.00
N GLY A 256 4.25 24.68 3.00
CA GLY A 256 3.02 23.96 3.24
C GLY A 256 3.24 22.55 3.81
N ASN A 257 2.18 22.00 4.36
CA ASN A 257 2.07 20.64 4.87
C ASN A 257 0.84 19.99 4.26
N TYR A 258 0.98 18.74 3.85
CA TYR A 258 -0.14 17.98 3.30
C TYR A 258 -0.95 17.34 4.43
N LEU A 259 -2.26 17.49 4.32
CA LEU A 259 -3.24 16.96 5.26
C LEU A 259 -4.25 16.11 4.47
N ILE A 260 -4.35 14.84 4.82
CA ILE A 260 -5.27 13.88 4.22
C ILE A 260 -6.55 13.86 5.06
N LEU A 261 -7.68 14.12 4.43
CA LEU A 261 -9.00 14.17 5.07
C LEU A 261 -9.98 13.25 4.34
N PRO A 262 -10.98 12.68 5.02
CA PRO A 262 -12.11 12.06 4.33
C PRO A 262 -12.74 13.05 3.36
N GLU A 263 -13.08 12.61 2.15
CA GLU A 263 -13.69 13.45 1.10
C GLU A 263 -14.86 14.29 1.65
N ALA A 264 -15.72 13.63 2.43
CA ALA A 264 -16.96 14.19 2.96
C ALA A 264 -16.77 15.44 3.84
N VAL A 265 -15.58 15.64 4.41
CA VAL A 265 -15.32 16.75 5.35
C VAL A 265 -14.47 17.87 4.74
N VAL A 266 -14.01 17.71 3.50
CA VAL A 266 -13.08 18.65 2.85
C VAL A 266 -13.70 20.04 2.69
N GLU A 267 -14.96 20.13 2.27
CA GLU A 267 -15.61 21.43 2.07
C GLU A 267 -15.87 22.16 3.40
N SER A 268 -16.30 21.44 4.44
CA SER A 268 -16.41 22.00 5.79
C SER A 268 -15.07 22.51 6.31
N PHE A 269 -13.98 21.78 6.03
CA PHE A 269 -12.64 22.21 6.39
C PHE A 269 -12.22 23.47 5.64
N ARG A 270 -12.44 23.54 4.32
CA ARG A 270 -12.16 24.72 3.49
C ARG A 270 -12.95 25.94 3.97
N ALA A 271 -14.23 25.77 4.29
CA ALA A 271 -15.05 26.84 4.86
C ALA A 271 -14.49 27.36 6.19
N TYR A 272 -14.03 26.46 7.07
CA TYR A 272 -13.35 26.83 8.31
C TYR A 272 -12.06 27.63 8.07
N LEU A 273 -11.23 27.22 7.11
CA LEU A 273 -10.00 27.93 6.75
C LEU A 273 -10.29 29.33 6.20
N ARG A 274 -11.26 29.46 5.29
CA ARG A 274 -11.71 30.76 4.74
C ARG A 274 -12.19 31.69 5.85
N LYS A 275 -13.01 31.20 6.79
CA LYS A 275 -13.52 31.99 7.92
C LYS A 275 -12.40 32.55 8.81
N ARG A 276 -11.24 31.88 8.86
CA ARG A 276 -10.08 32.30 9.65
C ARG A 276 -9.01 33.03 8.84
N ASN A 277 -9.25 33.34 7.55
CA ASN A 277 -8.24 33.88 6.63
C ASN A 277 -6.95 33.04 6.61
N ILE A 278 -7.07 31.71 6.72
CA ILE A 278 -5.93 30.79 6.66
C ILE A 278 -5.70 30.40 5.20
N GLU A 279 -4.50 30.65 4.69
CA GLU A 279 -4.12 30.25 3.34
C GLU A 279 -4.10 28.72 3.22
N TYR A 280 -4.73 28.22 2.16
CA TYR A 280 -4.67 26.83 1.78
C TYR A 280 -4.71 26.69 0.27
N HIS A 281 -4.09 25.62 -0.19
CA HIS A 281 -4.15 25.22 -1.59
C HIS A 281 -4.76 23.84 -1.64
N GLN A 282 -5.42 23.51 -2.76
CA GLN A 282 -5.57 22.09 -3.06
C GLN A 282 -4.14 21.53 -3.09
N GLY A 283 -3.89 20.43 -2.36
CA GLY A 283 -2.64 19.72 -2.62
C GLY A 283 -2.63 19.36 -4.11
N GLU A 284 -1.44 19.20 -4.71
CA GLU A 284 -1.37 18.37 -5.92
C GLU A 284 -2.11 17.07 -5.56
N SER A 285 -3.29 16.92 -6.13
CA SER A 285 -4.00 15.67 -6.03
C SER A 285 -3.07 14.65 -6.69
N LEU A 286 -2.92 13.46 -6.10
CA LEU A 286 -2.73 12.31 -6.97
C LEU A 286 -3.78 12.44 -8.08
N PRO A 287 -3.44 12.19 -9.35
CA PRO A 287 -4.33 12.48 -10.47
C PRO A 287 -5.77 12.20 -10.09
N GLU A 288 -6.70 13.12 -10.39
CA GLU A 288 -8.13 12.99 -10.03
C GLU A 288 -8.73 11.62 -10.41
N ASP A 289 -8.03 10.89 -11.28
CA ASP A 289 -8.30 9.59 -11.88
C ASP A 289 -7.75 8.35 -11.12
N LEU A 290 -7.39 8.43 -9.83
CA LEU A 290 -7.00 7.22 -9.05
C LEU A 290 -8.09 6.14 -9.10
N TYR A 291 -9.35 6.59 -9.17
CA TYR A 291 -10.50 5.74 -9.40
C TYR A 291 -11.20 6.17 -10.70
N ARG A 292 -11.37 5.24 -11.64
CA ARG A 292 -12.24 5.46 -12.80
C ARG A 292 -13.68 5.28 -12.37
N LYS A 293 -14.50 6.31 -12.56
CA LYS A 293 -15.96 6.19 -12.45
C LYS A 293 -16.49 5.51 -13.72
N SER A 294 -17.31 4.48 -13.58
CA SER A 294 -18.13 3.93 -14.66
C SER A 294 -19.59 3.85 -14.23
N THR A 295 -20.47 3.73 -15.22
CA THR A 295 -21.88 3.39 -15.00
C THR A 295 -22.12 1.97 -15.46
N TYR A 296 -22.74 1.16 -14.60
CA TYR A 296 -23.21 -0.19 -14.93
C TYR A 296 -24.74 -0.20 -14.96
N VAL A 297 -25.33 -0.83 -15.97
CA VAL A 297 -26.78 -0.97 -16.11
C VAL A 297 -27.18 -2.36 -15.64
N VAL A 298 -27.96 -2.44 -14.57
CA VAL A 298 -28.41 -3.71 -13.96
C VAL A 298 -29.18 -4.56 -14.97
N LEU A 299 -28.75 -5.80 -15.14
CA LEU A 299 -29.38 -6.83 -15.96
C LEU A 299 -30.26 -7.76 -15.13
N VAL A 300 -31.10 -8.55 -15.82
CA VAL A 300 -31.94 -9.55 -15.16
C VAL A 300 -31.05 -10.62 -14.52
N GLY A 301 -31.19 -10.82 -13.21
CA GLY A 301 -30.43 -11.80 -12.44
C GLY A 301 -29.19 -11.25 -11.71
N ASP A 302 -28.87 -9.96 -11.91
CA ASP A 302 -27.77 -9.32 -11.17
C ASP A 302 -28.09 -9.21 -9.67
N THR A 303 -27.07 -9.49 -8.85
CA THR A 303 -27.10 -9.27 -7.41
C THR A 303 -25.94 -8.37 -6.99
N LEU A 304 -26.10 -7.62 -5.91
CA LEU A 304 -25.01 -6.80 -5.37
C LEU A 304 -23.77 -7.65 -5.09
N GLU A 305 -23.91 -8.86 -4.58
CA GLU A 305 -22.79 -9.78 -4.34
C GLU A 305 -22.02 -10.11 -5.64
N ALA A 306 -22.74 -10.39 -6.73
CA ALA A 306 -22.13 -10.68 -8.02
C ALA A 306 -21.44 -9.44 -8.62
N LEU A 307 -22.08 -8.27 -8.53
CA LEU A 307 -21.51 -7.01 -9.02
C LEU A 307 -20.31 -6.58 -8.17
N ALA A 308 -20.37 -6.73 -6.85
CA ALA A 308 -19.28 -6.44 -5.91
C ALA A 308 -18.04 -7.26 -6.26
N ARG A 309 -18.22 -8.57 -6.49
CA ARG A 309 -17.14 -9.44 -6.99
C ARG A 309 -16.63 -8.99 -8.36
N MET A 310 -17.52 -8.70 -9.29
CA MET A 310 -17.15 -8.31 -10.66
C MET A 310 -16.32 -7.02 -10.69
N PHE A 311 -16.62 -6.08 -9.78
CA PHE A 311 -16.00 -4.78 -9.72
C PHE A 311 -14.94 -4.64 -8.63
N ASP A 312 -14.55 -5.74 -7.98
CA ASP A 312 -13.52 -5.76 -6.94
C ASP A 312 -13.80 -4.75 -5.80
N CYS A 313 -15.04 -4.73 -5.31
CA CYS A 313 -15.51 -3.88 -4.23
C CYS A 313 -16.47 -4.65 -3.30
N SER A 314 -16.98 -4.01 -2.24
CA SER A 314 -18.01 -4.62 -1.37
C SER A 314 -19.43 -4.28 -1.83
N GLU A 315 -20.41 -5.07 -1.39
CA GLU A 315 -21.83 -4.75 -1.60
C GLU A 315 -22.18 -3.39 -0.99
N GLU A 316 -21.64 -3.11 0.21
CA GLU A 316 -21.82 -1.85 0.92
C GLU A 316 -21.24 -0.65 0.16
N ASP A 317 -20.15 -0.84 -0.60
CA ASP A 317 -19.59 0.21 -1.45
C ASP A 317 -20.56 0.56 -2.58
N ILE A 318 -21.06 -0.45 -3.32
CA ILE A 318 -22.04 -0.24 -4.40
C ILE A 318 -23.30 0.43 -3.85
N MET A 319 -23.80 -0.04 -2.70
CA MET A 319 -24.97 0.56 -2.05
C MET A 319 -24.73 2.03 -1.71
N ARG A 320 -23.59 2.35 -1.08
CA ARG A 320 -23.29 3.73 -0.68
C ARG A 320 -23.04 4.64 -1.88
N TRP A 321 -22.31 4.21 -2.91
CA TRP A 321 -22.05 4.98 -4.12
C TRP A 321 -23.35 5.39 -4.84
N ASN A 322 -24.39 4.58 -4.70
CA ASN A 322 -25.67 4.72 -5.37
C ASN A 322 -26.82 5.13 -4.45
N GLY A 323 -26.54 5.39 -3.16
CA GLY A 323 -27.55 5.76 -2.17
C GLY A 323 -28.62 4.67 -1.93
N LEU A 324 -28.29 3.39 -2.15
CA LEU A 324 -29.22 2.28 -1.96
C LEU A 324 -29.48 2.04 -0.48
N LYS A 325 -30.76 1.86 -0.14
CA LYS A 325 -31.22 1.56 1.24
C LYS A 325 -31.47 0.07 1.47
N SER A 326 -31.52 -0.72 0.41
CA SER A 326 -31.68 -2.18 0.44
C SER A 326 -30.74 -2.82 -0.58
N ARG A 327 -30.62 -4.15 -0.51
CA ARG A 327 -29.78 -4.94 -1.43
C ARG A 327 -30.48 -5.27 -2.76
N GLU A 328 -31.68 -4.77 -2.95
CA GLU A 328 -32.48 -5.02 -4.15
C GLU A 328 -31.99 -4.15 -5.31
N LEU A 329 -31.81 -4.77 -6.46
CA LEU A 329 -31.44 -4.11 -7.70
C LEU A 329 -32.60 -4.26 -8.70
N TYR A 330 -32.90 -3.18 -9.41
CA TYR A 330 -33.98 -3.17 -10.40
C TYR A 330 -33.42 -3.25 -11.82
N TYR A 331 -34.10 -3.99 -12.70
CA TYR A 331 -33.71 -4.07 -14.11
C TYR A 331 -33.59 -2.67 -14.74
N ARG A 332 -32.48 -2.43 -15.43
CA ARG A 332 -32.07 -1.13 -16.02
C ARG A 332 -31.74 -0.02 -15.03
N GLN A 333 -31.62 -0.31 -13.74
CA GLN A 333 -31.07 0.64 -12.79
C GLN A 333 -29.61 0.94 -13.14
N GLU A 334 -29.26 2.23 -13.19
CA GLU A 334 -27.88 2.65 -13.35
C GLU A 334 -27.17 2.69 -11.99
N LEU A 335 -26.02 2.02 -11.92
CA LEU A 335 -25.14 2.03 -10.77
C LEU A 335 -23.81 2.70 -11.13
N ILE A 336 -23.46 3.72 -10.37
CA ILE A 336 -22.13 4.28 -10.30
C ILE A 336 -21.21 3.27 -9.63
N ILE A 337 -20.14 2.91 -10.33
CA ILE A 337 -19.08 2.03 -9.86
C ILE A 337 -17.77 2.80 -9.91
N TYR A 338 -17.04 2.81 -8.79
CA TYR A 338 -15.69 3.36 -8.75
C TYR A 338 -14.70 2.21 -8.83
N HIS A 339 -13.87 2.23 -9.88
CA HIS A 339 -12.83 1.23 -10.11
C HIS A 339 -11.50 1.82 -9.69
N PRO A 340 -10.71 1.16 -8.83
CA PRO A 340 -9.29 1.48 -8.75
C PRO A 340 -8.71 1.37 -10.17
N ARG A 341 -8.08 2.44 -10.68
CA ARG A 341 -7.54 2.39 -12.04
C ARG A 341 -6.36 1.40 -12.04
N LYS A 342 -6.58 0.16 -12.50
CA LYS A 342 -5.49 -0.77 -12.80
C LYS A 342 -4.59 -0.08 -13.82
N THR A 343 -3.33 0.14 -13.47
CA THR A 343 -2.32 0.63 -14.41
C THR A 343 -2.33 -0.31 -15.62
N PRO A 344 -2.61 0.17 -16.86
CA PRO A 344 -2.52 -0.70 -18.02
C PRO A 344 -1.11 -1.27 -18.07
N LEU A 345 -0.99 -2.61 -18.08
CA LEU A 345 0.23 -3.24 -18.52
C LEU A 345 0.52 -2.63 -19.90
N LYS A 346 1.64 -1.93 -20.05
CA LYS A 346 2.10 -1.50 -21.36
C LYS A 346 2.11 -2.75 -22.24
N GLU A 347 1.28 -2.77 -23.27
CA GLU A 347 1.43 -3.75 -24.34
C GLU A 347 2.88 -3.65 -24.81
N ARG A 348 3.60 -4.76 -24.72
CA ARG A 348 4.94 -4.87 -25.28
C ARG A 348 4.78 -4.65 -26.79
N ALA A 349 5.41 -3.59 -27.30
CA ALA A 349 5.68 -3.46 -28.72
C ALA A 349 6.68 -4.54 -29.17
#